data_AF-A0A9E2F248-F1
#
_entry.id   AF-A0A9E2F248-F1
#
_cell.length_a   1.000
_cell.length_b   1.000
_cell.length_c   1.000
_cell.angle_alpha   90.00
_cell.angle_beta   90.00
_cell.angle_gamma   90.00
#
_symmetry.space_group_name_H-M   'P 1'
#
loop_
_entity.id
_entity.type
_entity.pdbx_description
1 polymer ?
#
loop_
_entity_poly.entity_id
_entity_poly.type
_entity_poly.pdbx_seq_one_letter_code
_entity_poly.pdbx_strand_id
1 'polypeptide(L)'
;MSELAKTCLISACRKPASRVFEKSGAEIFVCTGCGCIMASVDYDPDQYESDDYYTMASNDVRDMETRWGFRSRYILEKVLEHSGAEPTLLDVGAGNGYFVHVAQRDLGLAATGIEISATAVKFSDDVLGVKLICGDATNHEGQYDIVTSFNVIEHVQDPEEHLANLLRLTKTGGFVVITTPNPNCIQRRVVGLKKWKMICPPHHINLFTMKALKAMAHSAAIEIVAHETLST
;
A
#
# COMPACT_ATOMS: atom_id res chain seq x y z
N MET A 1 -16.11 -31.61 13.07
CA MET A 1 -16.10 -30.17 13.37
C MET A 1 -15.76 -29.46 12.07
N SER A 2 -16.72 -28.76 11.45
CA SER A 2 -16.45 -28.04 10.20
C SER A 2 -15.48 -26.91 10.49
N GLU A 3 -14.31 -26.90 9.86
CA GLU A 3 -13.45 -25.71 9.83
C GLU A 3 -14.29 -24.52 9.39
N LEU A 4 -14.30 -23.44 10.16
CA LEU A 4 -14.92 -22.17 9.75
C LEU A 4 -14.21 -21.69 8.48
N ALA A 5 -14.83 -21.93 7.33
CA ALA A 5 -14.33 -21.44 6.06
C ALA A 5 -14.55 -19.92 6.00
N LYS A 6 -13.48 -19.14 6.18
CA LYS A 6 -13.51 -17.70 5.91
C LYS A 6 -13.79 -17.50 4.41
N THR A 7 -14.59 -16.51 4.05
CA THR A 7 -14.79 -16.16 2.63
C THR A 7 -13.73 -15.17 2.20
N CYS A 8 -13.25 -15.27 0.96
CA CYS A 8 -12.35 -14.28 0.37
C CYS A 8 -12.93 -12.86 0.49
N LEU A 9 -12.12 -11.90 0.92
CA LEU A 9 -12.51 -10.49 1.04
C LEU A 9 -12.72 -9.80 -0.31
N ILE A 10 -12.12 -10.33 -1.39
CA ILE A 10 -12.28 -9.77 -2.75
C ILE A 10 -13.66 -10.14 -3.30
N SER A 11 -14.47 -9.13 -3.63
CA SER A 11 -15.88 -9.27 -4.01
C SER A 11 -16.08 -10.07 -5.31
N ALA A 12 -15.24 -9.88 -6.32
CA ALA A 12 -15.27 -10.73 -7.53
C ALA A 12 -14.82 -12.19 -7.29
N CYS A 13 -14.17 -12.50 -6.17
CA CYS A 13 -13.69 -13.85 -5.91
C CYS A 13 -14.66 -14.65 -5.04
N ARG A 14 -14.91 -14.19 -3.81
CA ARG A 14 -15.82 -14.80 -2.79
C ARG A 14 -15.73 -16.32 -2.64
N LYS A 15 -14.60 -16.94 -3.02
CA LYS A 15 -14.35 -18.36 -2.83
C LYS A 15 -14.02 -18.66 -1.36
N PRO A 16 -14.24 -19.90 -0.89
CA PRO A 16 -13.81 -20.32 0.44
C PRO A 16 -12.30 -20.14 0.61
N ALA A 17 -11.88 -19.78 1.82
CA ALA A 17 -10.50 -19.73 2.23
C ALA A 17 -10.24 -20.78 3.29
N SER A 18 -9.15 -21.52 3.10
CA SER A 18 -8.72 -22.58 4.02
C SER A 18 -7.81 -21.97 5.08
N ARG A 19 -8.06 -22.31 6.34
CA ARG A 19 -7.13 -22.02 7.43
C ARG A 19 -5.85 -22.82 7.21
N VAL A 20 -4.68 -22.18 7.27
CA VAL A 20 -3.39 -22.83 6.98
C VAL A 20 -2.48 -22.96 8.20
N PHE A 21 -2.43 -21.95 9.07
CA PHE A 21 -1.68 -21.96 10.33
C PHE A 21 -2.08 -20.75 11.18
N GLU A 22 -1.57 -20.71 12.41
CA GLU A 22 -1.67 -19.55 13.30
C GLU A 22 -0.29 -18.87 13.42
N LYS A 23 -0.29 -17.53 13.53
CA LYS A 23 0.90 -16.72 13.77
C LYS A 23 0.54 -15.49 14.59
N SER A 24 1.30 -15.25 15.67
CA SER A 24 1.09 -14.11 16.58
C SER A 24 -0.35 -13.98 17.11
N GLY A 25 -1.01 -15.11 17.42
CA GLY A 25 -2.40 -15.14 17.89
C GLY A 25 -3.46 -14.97 16.81
N ALA A 26 -3.08 -14.77 15.54
CA ALA A 26 -3.99 -14.65 14.41
C ALA A 26 -4.01 -15.95 13.58
N GLU A 27 -5.20 -16.43 13.23
CA GLU A 27 -5.37 -17.49 12.24
C GLU A 27 -5.15 -16.92 10.83
N ILE A 28 -4.37 -17.63 10.03
CA ILE A 28 -4.06 -17.28 8.65
C ILE A 28 -4.88 -18.16 7.70
N PHE A 29 -5.52 -17.51 6.73
CA PHE A 29 -6.36 -18.13 5.72
C PHE A 29 -5.78 -17.89 4.33
N VAL A 30 -5.94 -18.84 3.42
CA VAL A 30 -5.59 -18.70 2.01
C VAL A 30 -6.81 -19.00 1.16
N CYS A 31 -7.22 -18.02 0.34
CA CYS A 31 -8.33 -18.18 -0.59
C CYS A 31 -8.04 -19.27 -1.62
N THR A 32 -8.94 -20.24 -1.77
CA THR A 32 -8.83 -21.34 -2.75
C THR A 32 -8.98 -20.87 -4.19
N GLY A 33 -9.58 -19.70 -4.41
CA GLY A 33 -9.78 -19.10 -5.72
C GLY A 33 -8.62 -18.25 -6.20
N CYS A 34 -8.36 -17.13 -5.50
CA CYS A 34 -7.36 -16.15 -5.91
C CYS A 34 -6.01 -16.31 -5.19
N GLY A 35 -5.92 -17.09 -4.12
CA GLY A 35 -4.70 -17.23 -3.32
C GLY A 35 -4.39 -16.02 -2.42
N CYS A 36 -5.31 -15.05 -2.31
CA CYS A 36 -5.21 -13.98 -1.32
C CYS A 36 -5.08 -14.59 0.08
N ILE A 37 -4.16 -14.03 0.86
CA ILE A 37 -3.84 -14.48 2.22
C ILE A 37 -4.43 -13.45 3.17
N MET A 38 -5.15 -13.92 4.19
CA MET A 38 -5.90 -13.07 5.11
C MET A 38 -5.62 -13.52 6.54
N ALA A 39 -5.34 -12.59 7.43
CA ALA A 39 -5.28 -12.84 8.86
C ALA A 39 -6.67 -12.68 9.51
N SER A 40 -6.87 -13.30 10.66
CA SER A 40 -7.96 -13.00 11.59
C SER A 40 -7.42 -12.12 12.69
N VAL A 41 -7.56 -10.82 12.50
CA VAL A 41 -7.23 -9.83 13.51
C VAL A 41 -8.37 -8.83 13.58
N ASP A 42 -8.59 -8.30 14.77
CA ASP A 42 -9.38 -7.10 14.94
C ASP A 42 -8.52 -5.91 14.52
N TYR A 43 -9.09 -5.02 13.71
CA TYR A 43 -8.40 -3.82 13.26
C TYR A 43 -8.28 -2.85 14.44
N ASP A 44 -7.05 -2.43 14.74
CA ASP A 44 -6.75 -1.41 15.72
C ASP A 44 -6.35 -0.12 14.98
N PRO A 45 -7.17 0.95 15.00
CA PRO A 45 -6.83 2.21 14.35
C PRO A 45 -5.66 2.93 15.04
N ASP A 46 -5.40 2.68 16.33
CA ASP A 46 -4.39 3.40 17.11
C ASP A 46 -2.97 2.92 16.80
N GLN A 47 -2.82 1.84 16.02
CA GLN A 47 -1.51 1.29 15.66
C GLN A 47 -0.62 2.28 14.87
N TYR A 48 -1.22 3.29 14.23
CA TYR A 48 -0.53 4.31 13.44
C TYR A 48 -0.08 5.54 14.25
N GLU A 49 -0.57 5.70 15.48
CA GLU A 49 -0.20 6.79 16.40
C GLU A 49 0.93 6.40 17.37
N SER A 50 1.40 5.15 17.31
CA SER A 50 2.45 4.63 18.19
C SER A 50 3.87 5.01 17.74
N ASP A 51 4.80 5.12 18.69
CA ASP A 51 6.24 5.32 18.43
C ASP A 51 6.88 4.17 17.61
N ASP A 52 6.18 3.03 17.50
CA ASP A 52 6.58 1.86 16.72
C ASP A 52 6.12 1.94 15.24
N TYR A 53 5.56 3.08 14.80
CA TYR A 53 5.13 3.25 13.41
C TYR A 53 6.33 3.10 12.45
N TYR A 54 6.28 2.06 11.62
CA TYR A 54 7.45 1.57 10.86
C TYR A 54 8.08 2.61 9.92
N THR A 55 7.31 3.60 9.45
CA THR A 55 7.84 4.64 8.55
C THR A 55 8.83 5.57 9.27
N MET A 56 8.75 5.64 10.60
CA MET A 56 9.68 6.40 11.45
C MET A 56 10.94 5.60 11.81
N ALA A 57 11.06 4.34 11.38
CA ALA A 57 12.26 3.52 11.59
C ALA A 57 13.50 4.03 10.83
N SER A 58 13.32 4.94 9.86
CA SER A 58 14.38 5.72 9.25
C SER A 58 13.98 7.19 9.39
N ASN A 59 14.81 7.99 10.06
CA ASN A 59 14.61 9.42 10.28
C ASN A 59 15.82 10.25 9.81
N ASP A 60 16.75 9.62 9.11
CA ASP A 60 17.93 10.23 8.50
C ASP A 60 17.77 10.22 6.98
N VAL A 61 17.86 11.41 6.37
CA VAL A 61 17.63 11.60 4.93
C VAL A 61 18.58 10.76 4.08
N ARG A 62 19.81 10.52 4.53
CA ARG A 62 20.80 9.73 3.79
C ARG A 62 20.49 8.23 3.86
N ASP A 63 20.03 7.72 4.99
CA ASP A 63 19.52 6.35 5.11
C ASP A 63 18.28 6.16 4.23
N MET A 64 17.34 7.11 4.23
CA MET A 64 16.18 7.09 3.33
C MET A 64 16.59 7.07 1.85
N GLU A 65 17.54 7.92 1.45
CA GLU A 65 18.06 7.96 0.09
C GLU A 65 18.70 6.63 -0.31
N THR A 66 19.46 6.02 0.60
CA THR A 66 20.09 4.71 0.36
C THR A 66 19.05 3.59 0.21
N ARG A 67 17.98 3.62 1.00
CA ARG A 67 16.96 2.55 1.01
C ARG A 67 15.90 2.71 -0.07
N TRP A 68 15.47 3.94 -0.33
CA TRP A 68 14.26 4.23 -1.12
C TRP A 68 14.49 5.18 -2.27
N GLY A 69 15.64 5.86 -2.36
CA GLY A 69 15.91 6.85 -3.41
C GLY A 69 15.82 6.28 -4.82
N PHE A 70 16.50 5.15 -5.09
CA PHE A 70 16.43 4.48 -6.39
C PHE A 70 15.00 4.04 -6.72
N ARG A 71 14.34 3.35 -5.78
CA ARG A 71 12.97 2.84 -5.97
C ARG A 71 11.99 3.97 -6.25
N SER A 72 12.08 5.07 -5.50
CA SER A 72 11.19 6.23 -5.65
C SER A 72 11.34 6.85 -7.03
N ARG A 73 12.58 7.09 -7.49
CA ARG A 73 12.84 7.62 -8.83
C ARG A 73 12.39 6.67 -9.93
N TYR A 74 12.69 5.38 -9.80
CA TYR A 74 12.24 4.38 -10.77
C TYR A 74 10.71 4.37 -10.93
N ILE A 75 9.98 4.38 -9.81
CA ILE A 75 8.51 4.43 -9.84
C ILE A 75 8.05 5.74 -10.49
N LEU A 76 8.60 6.89 -10.09
CA LEU A 76 8.23 8.18 -10.67
C LEU A 76 8.47 8.22 -12.19
N GLU A 77 9.63 7.79 -12.66
CA GLU A 77 9.94 7.69 -14.10
C GLU A 77 8.89 6.84 -14.84
N LYS A 78 8.54 5.67 -14.29
CA LYS A 78 7.53 4.78 -14.89
C LYS A 78 6.13 5.35 -14.91
N VAL A 79 5.73 6.07 -13.87
CA VAL A 79 4.42 6.70 -13.84
C VAL A 79 4.38 7.87 -14.81
N LEU A 80 5.48 8.63 -14.92
CA LEU A 80 5.58 9.76 -15.84
C LEU A 80 5.55 9.35 -17.32
N GLU A 81 6.03 8.16 -17.67
CA GLU A 81 5.89 7.57 -19.02
C GLU A 81 4.43 7.48 -19.49
N HIS A 82 3.48 7.44 -18.55
CA HIS A 82 2.05 7.27 -18.85
C HIS A 82 1.24 8.55 -18.62
N SER A 83 1.81 9.57 -17.98
CA SER A 83 1.10 10.79 -17.60
C SER A 83 1.17 11.90 -18.65
N GLY A 84 0.26 12.88 -18.56
CA GLY A 84 0.31 14.11 -19.35
C GLY A 84 1.45 15.05 -18.95
N ALA A 85 1.52 16.22 -19.59
CA ALA A 85 2.50 17.25 -19.22
C ALA A 85 2.21 17.79 -17.81
N GLU A 86 3.24 17.82 -16.95
CA GLU A 86 3.21 18.39 -15.60
C GLU A 86 2.09 17.83 -14.69
N PRO A 87 2.06 16.52 -14.43
CA PRO A 87 0.98 15.91 -13.66
C PRO A 87 1.05 16.31 -12.18
N THR A 88 -0.12 16.48 -11.58
CA THR A 88 -0.28 16.60 -10.13
C THR A 88 -0.27 15.22 -9.47
N LEU A 89 0.43 15.10 -8.34
CA LEU A 89 0.59 13.83 -7.61
C LEU A 89 0.08 13.94 -6.17
N LEU A 90 -0.68 12.93 -5.74
CA LEU A 90 -1.05 12.71 -4.35
C LEU A 90 -0.54 11.34 -3.87
N ASP A 91 0.23 11.32 -2.79
CA ASP A 91 0.59 10.07 -2.10
C ASP A 91 -0.32 9.83 -0.88
N VAL A 92 -1.06 8.73 -0.86
CA VAL A 92 -2.01 8.37 0.21
C VAL A 92 -1.38 7.34 1.15
N GLY A 93 -1.22 7.72 2.41
CA GLY A 93 -0.36 7.02 3.37
C GLY A 93 1.10 7.38 3.14
N ALA A 94 1.38 8.68 3.04
CA ALA A 94 2.68 9.22 2.63
C ALA A 94 3.81 8.92 3.63
N GLY A 95 3.50 8.44 4.83
CA GLY A 95 4.45 8.16 5.88
C GLY A 95 5.28 9.40 6.22
N ASN A 96 6.59 9.25 6.29
CA ASN A 96 7.51 10.37 6.53
C ASN A 96 7.62 11.37 5.35
N GLY A 97 6.95 11.12 4.23
CA GLY A 97 6.89 11.99 3.05
C GLY A 97 8.10 11.92 2.13
N TYR A 98 9.01 10.95 2.32
CA TYR A 98 10.21 10.82 1.50
C TYR A 98 9.92 10.65 0.00
N PHE A 99 8.85 9.95 -0.37
CA PHE A 99 8.46 9.80 -1.77
C PHE A 99 8.04 11.14 -2.40
N VAL A 100 7.21 11.91 -1.68
CA VAL A 100 6.79 13.26 -2.08
C VAL A 100 8.00 14.20 -2.18
N HIS A 101 8.94 14.11 -1.24
CA HIS A 101 10.21 14.84 -1.27
C HIS A 101 11.00 14.58 -2.55
N VAL A 102 11.16 13.32 -2.93
CA VAL A 102 11.86 12.95 -4.18
C VAL A 102 11.12 13.49 -5.41
N ALA A 103 9.78 13.38 -5.44
CA ALA A 103 8.96 13.88 -6.54
C ALA A 103 9.10 15.41 -6.73
N GLN A 104 9.09 16.17 -5.64
CA GLN A 104 9.26 17.63 -5.67
C GLN A 104 10.71 18.01 -6.01
N ARG A 105 11.69 17.45 -5.30
CA ARG A 105 13.11 17.84 -5.39
C ARG A 105 13.74 17.47 -6.71
N ASP A 106 13.52 16.24 -7.19
CA ASP A 106 14.27 15.71 -8.33
C ASP A 106 13.56 15.94 -9.67
N LEU A 107 12.23 16.02 -9.66
CA LEU A 107 11.41 16.12 -10.87
C LEU A 107 10.58 17.41 -10.94
N GLY A 108 10.56 18.23 -9.88
CA GLY A 108 9.79 19.48 -9.86
C GLY A 108 8.28 19.27 -9.91
N LEU A 109 7.78 18.08 -9.55
CA LEU A 109 6.36 17.76 -9.65
C LEU A 109 5.54 18.54 -8.62
N ALA A 110 4.32 18.93 -9.02
CA ALA A 110 3.29 19.40 -8.12
C ALA A 110 2.73 18.22 -7.29
N ALA A 111 3.52 17.79 -6.30
CA ALA A 111 3.23 16.64 -5.46
C ALA A 111 2.87 17.05 -4.04
N THR A 112 1.94 16.33 -3.43
CA THR A 112 1.64 16.38 -1.98
C THR A 112 1.30 14.97 -1.49
N GLY A 113 1.05 14.82 -0.20
CA GLY A 113 0.64 13.54 0.38
C GLY A 113 -0.26 13.72 1.59
N ILE A 114 -1.02 12.68 1.90
CA ILE A 114 -1.89 12.58 3.08
C ILE A 114 -1.34 11.49 3.99
N GLU A 115 -1.20 11.81 5.27
CA GLU A 115 -0.72 10.90 6.30
C GLU A 115 -1.52 11.11 7.59
N ILE A 116 -1.93 10.01 8.23
CA ILE A 116 -2.73 10.06 9.45
C ILE A 116 -1.85 10.39 10.66
N SER A 117 -0.61 9.88 10.68
CA SER A 117 0.33 10.08 11.77
C SER A 117 0.83 11.52 11.83
N ALA A 118 0.38 12.27 12.85
CA ALA A 118 0.82 13.65 13.09
C ALA A 118 2.35 13.74 13.29
N THR A 119 2.96 12.73 13.89
CA THR A 119 4.41 12.62 14.07
C THR A 119 5.14 12.55 12.73
N ALA A 120 4.65 11.73 11.78
CA ALA A 120 5.25 11.59 10.46
C ALA A 120 5.08 12.86 9.62
N VAL A 121 3.91 13.51 9.69
CA VAL A 121 3.66 14.82 9.06
C VAL A 121 4.62 15.88 9.58
N LYS A 122 4.79 15.97 10.91
CA LYS A 122 5.71 16.91 11.53
C LYS A 122 7.16 16.66 11.11
N PHE A 123 7.58 15.39 11.07
CA PHE A 123 8.90 15.02 10.57
C PHE A 123 9.09 15.47 9.11
N SER A 124 8.09 15.27 8.26
CA SER A 124 8.16 15.64 6.84
C SER A 124 8.41 17.14 6.66
N ASP A 125 7.70 17.98 7.42
CA ASP A 125 7.90 19.43 7.35
C ASP A 125 9.26 19.84 7.93
N ASP A 126 9.61 19.38 9.12
CA ASP A 126 10.82 19.82 9.83
C ASP A 126 12.12 19.33 9.19
N VAL A 127 12.13 18.12 8.61
CA VAL A 127 13.35 17.44 8.15
C VAL A 127 13.45 17.41 6.63
N LEU A 128 12.35 17.21 5.92
CA LEU A 128 12.34 17.16 4.46
C LEU A 128 11.93 18.50 3.83
N GLY A 129 11.28 19.39 4.59
CA GLY A 129 10.68 20.61 4.04
C GLY A 129 9.42 20.33 3.22
N VAL A 130 8.78 19.17 3.41
CA VAL A 130 7.60 18.74 2.66
C VAL A 130 6.36 18.88 3.53
N LYS A 131 5.41 19.69 3.04
CA LYS A 131 4.12 19.87 3.71
C LYS A 131 3.13 18.80 3.28
N LEU A 132 2.91 17.85 4.17
CA LEU A 132 1.85 16.84 4.05
C LEU A 132 0.54 17.34 4.67
N ILE A 133 -0.56 16.73 4.23
CA ILE A 133 -1.89 16.91 4.81
C ILE A 133 -2.04 15.88 5.94
N CYS A 134 -2.27 16.35 7.16
CA CYS A 134 -2.52 15.47 8.30
C CYS A 134 -3.99 15.03 8.31
N GLY A 135 -4.25 13.74 8.17
CA GLY A 135 -5.59 13.17 8.31
C GLY A 135 -5.84 11.91 7.48
N ASP A 136 -7.10 11.50 7.48
CA ASP A 136 -7.58 10.36 6.69
C ASP A 136 -7.99 10.83 5.29
N ALA A 137 -7.49 10.14 4.26
CA ALA A 137 -7.78 10.45 2.86
C ALA A 137 -9.26 10.32 2.48
N THR A 138 -10.09 9.61 3.25
CA THR A 138 -11.54 9.54 3.06
C THR A 138 -12.22 10.90 3.26
N ASN A 139 -11.63 11.77 4.10
CA ASN A 139 -12.12 13.12 4.36
C ASN A 139 -11.50 14.18 3.42
N HIS A 140 -10.58 13.76 2.54
CA HIS A 140 -9.91 14.68 1.62
C HIS A 140 -10.72 14.92 0.35
N GLU A 141 -10.75 16.17 -0.09
CA GLU A 141 -11.33 16.60 -1.36
C GLU A 141 -10.24 17.00 -2.34
N GLY A 142 -10.39 16.60 -3.60
CA GLY A 142 -9.45 16.92 -4.67
C GLY A 142 -9.41 15.83 -5.72
N GLN A 143 -8.80 16.15 -6.87
CA GLN A 143 -8.50 15.17 -7.91
C GLN A 143 -7.11 15.42 -8.48
N TYR A 144 -6.34 14.35 -8.63
CA TYR A 144 -4.94 14.37 -9.04
C TYR A 144 -4.75 13.54 -10.30
N ASP A 145 -3.75 13.88 -11.10
CA ASP A 145 -3.43 13.12 -12.31
C ASP A 145 -2.82 11.76 -11.95
N ILE A 146 -2.11 11.71 -10.83
CA ILE A 146 -1.48 10.51 -10.26
C ILE A 146 -1.85 10.42 -8.79
N VAL A 147 -2.36 9.26 -8.37
CA VAL A 147 -2.55 8.91 -6.96
C VAL A 147 -1.71 7.68 -6.63
N THR A 148 -0.81 7.80 -5.67
CA THR A 148 0.03 6.69 -5.21
C THR A 148 -0.39 6.21 -3.82
N SER A 149 -0.15 4.94 -3.50
CA SER A 149 -0.33 4.40 -2.16
C SER A 149 0.59 3.19 -1.95
N PHE A 150 1.63 3.35 -1.13
CA PHE A 150 2.72 2.39 -1.05
C PHE A 150 2.79 1.65 0.28
N ASN A 151 2.62 0.33 0.22
CA ASN A 151 2.60 -0.55 1.38
C ASN A 151 1.50 -0.15 2.37
N VAL A 152 0.29 0.11 1.86
CA VAL A 152 -0.88 0.51 2.67
C VAL A 152 -1.99 -0.53 2.57
N ILE A 153 -2.29 -0.99 1.35
CA ILE A 153 -3.43 -1.87 1.06
C ILE A 153 -3.38 -3.22 1.80
N GLU A 154 -2.20 -3.70 2.20
CA GLU A 154 -2.04 -4.90 3.02
C GLU A 154 -2.43 -4.73 4.50
N HIS A 155 -2.53 -3.48 4.97
CA HIS A 155 -2.81 -3.13 6.36
C HIS A 155 -4.29 -2.80 6.59
N VAL A 156 -5.01 -2.34 5.56
CA VAL A 156 -6.38 -1.86 5.69
C VAL A 156 -7.39 -3.00 5.83
N GLN A 157 -8.45 -2.78 6.60
CA GLN A 157 -9.51 -3.76 6.81
C GLN A 157 -10.31 -4.03 5.53
N ASP A 158 -10.66 -2.98 4.79
CA ASP A 158 -11.36 -3.07 3.51
C ASP A 158 -10.49 -2.51 2.36
N PRO A 159 -9.79 -3.38 1.60
CA PRO A 159 -8.94 -2.93 0.51
C PRO A 159 -9.73 -2.48 -0.73
N GLU A 160 -11.00 -2.88 -0.88
CA GLU A 160 -11.85 -2.41 -1.97
C GLU A 160 -12.35 -0.99 -1.69
N GLU A 161 -12.68 -0.68 -0.44
CA GLU A 161 -12.97 0.70 0.00
C GLU A 161 -11.74 1.60 -0.14
N HIS A 162 -10.56 1.13 0.27
CA HIS A 162 -9.31 1.87 0.06
C HIS A 162 -9.08 2.17 -1.42
N LEU A 163 -9.19 1.16 -2.29
CA LEU A 163 -9.05 1.34 -3.74
C LEU A 163 -10.09 2.33 -4.29
N ALA A 164 -11.36 2.23 -3.85
CA ALA A 164 -12.41 3.16 -4.24
C ALA A 164 -12.08 4.60 -3.84
N ASN A 165 -11.49 4.81 -2.66
CA ASN A 165 -11.05 6.13 -2.23
C ASN A 165 -9.89 6.66 -3.09
N LEU A 166 -8.91 5.83 -3.44
CA LEU A 166 -7.83 6.23 -4.37
C LEU A 166 -8.39 6.64 -5.73
N LEU A 167 -9.35 5.87 -6.27
CA LEU A 167 -10.00 6.17 -7.54
C LEU A 167 -10.82 7.47 -7.49
N ARG A 168 -11.52 7.74 -6.38
CA ARG A 168 -12.25 9.00 -6.17
C ARG A 168 -11.35 10.23 -6.23
N LEU A 169 -10.11 10.09 -5.74
CA LEU A 169 -9.10 11.15 -5.73
C LEU A 169 -8.32 11.24 -7.05
N THR A 170 -8.58 10.35 -8.01
CA THR A 170 -7.91 10.32 -9.31
C THR A 170 -8.80 10.98 -10.36
N LYS A 171 -8.23 11.87 -11.17
CA LYS A 171 -8.94 12.46 -12.32
C LYS A 171 -9.29 11.37 -13.34
N THR A 172 -10.35 11.60 -14.13
CA THR A 172 -10.62 10.76 -15.30
C THR A 172 -9.40 10.73 -16.23
N GLY A 173 -8.91 9.52 -16.54
CA GLY A 173 -7.70 9.32 -17.35
C GLY A 173 -6.39 9.41 -16.56
N GLY A 174 -6.45 9.66 -15.25
CA GLY A 174 -5.31 9.58 -14.35
C GLY A 174 -4.98 8.15 -13.90
N PHE A 175 -3.93 8.01 -13.10
CA PHE A 175 -3.39 6.72 -12.69
C PHE A 175 -3.41 6.52 -11.19
N VAL A 176 -3.79 5.32 -10.76
CA VAL A 176 -3.57 4.84 -9.40
C VAL A 176 -2.38 3.87 -9.40
N VAL A 177 -1.43 4.10 -8.51
CA VAL A 177 -0.20 3.28 -8.40
C VAL A 177 -0.09 2.77 -6.97
N ILE A 178 -0.19 1.46 -6.81
CA ILE A 178 -0.07 0.81 -5.51
C ILE A 178 1.17 -0.08 -5.45
N THR A 179 1.76 -0.19 -4.26
CA THR A 179 2.73 -1.26 -3.98
C THR A 179 2.29 -2.04 -2.77
N THR A 180 2.54 -3.35 -2.81
CA THR A 180 2.19 -4.28 -1.73
C THR A 180 3.09 -5.53 -1.82
N PRO A 181 3.31 -6.27 -0.73
CA PRO A 181 4.16 -7.45 -0.73
C PRO A 181 3.69 -8.51 -1.71
N ASN A 182 4.61 -9.08 -2.48
CA ASN A 182 4.29 -10.12 -3.45
C ASN A 182 4.42 -11.53 -2.83
N PRO A 183 3.31 -12.25 -2.54
CA PRO A 183 3.35 -13.60 -1.98
C PRO A 183 3.91 -14.67 -2.94
N ASN A 184 4.13 -14.34 -4.21
CA ASN A 184 4.76 -15.22 -5.19
C ASN A 184 6.28 -15.03 -5.31
N CYS A 185 6.88 -14.14 -4.50
CA CYS A 185 8.31 -13.81 -4.55
C CYS A 185 9.21 -15.02 -4.20
N ILE A 186 10.47 -14.95 -4.64
CA ILE A 186 11.46 -16.03 -4.43
C ILE A 186 11.70 -16.25 -2.94
N GLN A 187 11.82 -15.18 -2.14
CA GLN A 187 12.05 -15.29 -0.71
C GLN A 187 10.96 -16.14 -0.03
N ARG A 188 9.68 -15.88 -0.33
CA ARG A 188 8.55 -16.67 0.17
C ARG A 188 8.67 -18.13 -0.23
N ARG A 189 9.05 -18.42 -1.48
CA ARG A 189 9.21 -19.81 -1.97
C ARG A 189 10.33 -20.56 -1.22
N VAL A 190 11.42 -19.87 -0.89
CA VAL A 190 12.57 -20.45 -0.19
C VAL A 190 12.28 -20.68 1.30
N VAL A 191 11.76 -19.67 2.01
CA VAL A 191 11.57 -19.75 3.46
C VAL A 191 10.27 -20.47 3.86
N GLY A 192 9.34 -20.61 2.92
CA GLY A 192 8.01 -21.15 3.15
C GLY A 192 7.06 -20.13 3.78
N LEU A 193 5.76 -20.35 3.59
CA LEU A 193 4.73 -19.36 3.94
C LEU A 193 4.74 -18.98 5.42
N LYS A 194 4.80 -19.97 6.33
CA LYS A 194 4.74 -19.74 7.78
C LYS A 194 5.89 -18.87 8.30
N LYS A 195 7.10 -19.04 7.76
CA LYS A 195 8.32 -18.33 8.19
C LYS A 195 8.53 -17.02 7.44
N TRP A 196 7.75 -16.74 6.40
CA TRP A 196 7.90 -15.53 5.63
C TRP A 196 7.53 -14.30 6.48
N LYS A 197 8.45 -13.33 6.54
CA LYS A 197 8.33 -12.17 7.45
C LYS A 197 7.22 -11.20 7.06
N MET A 198 6.80 -11.19 5.79
CA MET A 198 5.69 -10.35 5.35
C MET A 198 4.32 -10.83 5.85
N ILE A 199 4.24 -12.02 6.47
CA ILE A 199 3.08 -12.38 7.28
C ILE A 199 3.39 -11.96 8.71
N CYS A 200 2.97 -10.77 9.09
CA CYS A 200 3.23 -10.18 10.40
C CYS A 200 1.95 -9.50 10.95
N PRO A 201 0.90 -10.28 11.26
CA PRO A 201 -0.23 -9.73 12.00
C PRO A 201 0.24 -9.16 13.36
N PRO A 202 -0.36 -8.06 13.85
CA PRO A 202 -1.55 -7.40 13.31
C PRO A 202 -1.29 -6.41 12.16
N HIS A 203 -0.04 -6.20 11.75
CA HIS A 203 0.29 -5.18 10.75
C HIS A 203 -0.09 -5.61 9.32
N HIS A 204 0.47 -6.71 8.80
CA HIS A 204 0.09 -7.22 7.47
C HIS A 204 -1.04 -8.23 7.62
N ILE A 205 -2.25 -7.81 7.25
CA ILE A 205 -3.47 -8.58 7.44
C ILE A 205 -4.01 -9.13 6.12
N ASN A 206 -3.65 -8.50 5.00
CA ASN A 206 -4.06 -8.89 3.66
C ASN A 206 -2.82 -8.98 2.74
N LEU A 207 -2.59 -10.11 2.07
CA LEU A 207 -1.52 -10.23 1.08
C LEU A 207 -2.09 -10.71 -0.25
N PHE A 208 -1.78 -9.96 -1.30
CA PHE A 208 -2.46 -10.09 -2.58
C PHE A 208 -1.58 -10.79 -3.62
N THR A 209 -2.11 -11.86 -4.22
CA THR A 209 -1.53 -12.37 -5.47
C THR A 209 -1.97 -11.46 -6.62
N MET A 210 -1.28 -11.54 -7.76
CA MET A 210 -1.76 -10.88 -8.98
C MET A 210 -3.16 -11.34 -9.42
N LYS A 211 -3.57 -12.57 -9.10
CA LYS A 211 -4.94 -13.04 -9.37
C LYS A 211 -5.97 -12.34 -8.48
N ALA A 212 -5.61 -12.04 -7.23
CA ALA A 212 -6.44 -11.26 -6.33
C ALA A 212 -6.54 -9.79 -6.79
N LEU A 213 -5.41 -9.17 -7.14
CA LEU A 213 -5.40 -7.79 -7.65
C LEU A 213 -6.18 -7.64 -8.96
N LYS A 214 -6.07 -8.59 -9.90
CA LYS A 214 -6.89 -8.61 -11.13
C LYS A 214 -8.39 -8.73 -10.85
N ALA A 215 -8.78 -9.55 -9.87
CA ALA A 215 -10.18 -9.66 -9.47
C ALA A 215 -10.69 -8.37 -8.82
N MET A 216 -9.87 -7.70 -8.02
CA MET A 216 -10.18 -6.39 -7.42
C MET A 216 -10.35 -5.31 -8.50
N ALA A 217 -9.39 -5.21 -9.43
CA ALA A 217 -9.45 -4.28 -10.57
C ALA A 217 -10.71 -4.50 -11.42
N HIS A 218 -11.07 -5.76 -11.70
CA HIS A 218 -12.31 -6.09 -12.40
C HIS A 218 -13.56 -5.63 -11.63
N SER A 219 -13.58 -5.78 -10.30
CA SER A 219 -14.71 -5.33 -9.46
C SER A 219 -14.88 -3.81 -9.47
N ALA A 220 -13.77 -3.09 -9.50
CA ALA A 220 -13.74 -1.63 -9.60
C ALA A 220 -13.90 -1.10 -11.03
N ALA A 221 -14.07 -1.98 -12.03
CA ALA A 221 -14.15 -1.62 -13.45
C ALA A 221 -12.95 -0.78 -13.95
N ILE A 222 -11.74 -1.10 -13.48
CA ILE A 222 -10.49 -0.47 -13.89
C ILE A 222 -9.56 -1.42 -14.63
N GLU A 223 -8.67 -0.85 -15.44
CA GLU A 223 -7.64 -1.58 -16.17
C GLU A 223 -6.30 -1.54 -15.43
N ILE A 224 -5.60 -2.69 -15.39
CA ILE A 224 -4.21 -2.74 -14.95
C ILE A 224 -3.32 -2.52 -16.18
N VAL A 225 -2.79 -1.30 -16.32
CA VAL A 225 -1.94 -0.91 -17.46
C VAL A 225 -0.52 -1.47 -17.37
N ALA A 226 0.00 -1.64 -16.15
CA ALA A 226 1.34 -2.19 -15.90
C ALA A 226 1.39 -2.89 -14.54
N HIS A 227 2.28 -3.87 -14.39
CA HIS A 227 2.63 -4.45 -13.09
C HIS A 227 4.05 -5.00 -13.09
N GLU A 228 4.79 -4.75 -12.01
CA GLU A 228 6.17 -5.22 -11.86
C GLU A 228 6.43 -5.72 -10.44
N THR A 229 7.46 -6.55 -10.28
CA THR A 229 7.96 -6.93 -8.94
C THR A 229 9.28 -6.22 -8.71
N LEU A 230 9.26 -5.28 -7.77
CA LEU A 230 10.46 -4.59 -7.32
C LEU A 230 11.10 -5.41 -6.19
N SER A 231 12.35 -5.83 -6.40
CA SER A 231 13.13 -6.43 -5.32
C SER A 231 13.80 -5.30 -4.54
N THR A 232 13.59 -5.30 -3.22
CA THR A 232 14.26 -4.43 -2.25
C THR A 232 15.61 -4.99 -1.87
#